data_AF-A0A969B7R3-F1
#
_entry.id   AF-A0A969B7R3-F1
#
_cell.length_a   1.000
_cell.length_b   1.000
_cell.length_c   1.000
_cell.angle_alpha   90.00
_cell.angle_beta   90.00
_cell.angle_gamma   90.00
#
_symmetry.space_group_name_H-M   'P 1'
#
loop_
_entity.id
_entity.type
_entity.pdbx_description
1 polymer ?
#
loop_
_entity_poly.entity_id
_entity_poly.type
_entity_poly.pdbx_seq_one_letter_code
_entity_poly.pdbx_strand_id
1 'polypeptide(L)' 'GPRWPRYGDAPLHTVEVGNVFTLELGVNTAAGYIGIEEDVVVTENGCEFLSNFQRELILV' A
#
# COMPACT_ATOMS: atom_id res chain seq x y z
N GLY A 1 -1.22 4.38 7.68
CA GLY A 1 0.25 4.52 7.84
C GLY A 1 0.68 4.27 9.28
N PRO A 2 1.99 4.15 9.56
CA PRO A 2 2.49 3.99 10.93
C PRO A 2 2.27 5.27 11.75
N ARG A 3 2.12 5.14 13.06
CA ARG A 3 1.92 6.28 13.99
C ARG A 3 3.23 6.97 14.34
N TRP A 4 3.99 7.38 13.33
CA TRP A 4 5.24 8.12 13.55
C TRP A 4 4.93 9.59 13.86
N PRO A 5 5.71 10.25 14.75
CA PRO A 5 5.47 11.64 15.14
C PRO A 5 5.35 12.61 13.97
N ARG A 6 6.08 12.37 12.87
CA ARG A 6 6.03 13.22 11.66
C ARG A 6 4.65 13.27 11.01
N TYR A 7 3.82 12.24 11.17
CA TYR A 7 2.49 12.17 10.56
C TYR A 7 1.38 12.77 11.44
N GLY A 8 1.67 13.09 12.70
CA GLY A 8 0.64 13.46 13.67
C GLY A 8 -0.48 12.43 13.71
N ASP A 9 -1.72 12.91 13.66
CA ASP A 9 -2.92 12.07 13.68
C ASP A 9 -3.43 11.68 12.29
N ALA A 10 -2.76 12.09 11.20
CA ALA A 10 -3.19 11.77 9.83
C ALA A 10 -3.45 10.26 9.59
N PRO A 11 -2.66 9.32 10.14
CA PRO A 11 -2.93 7.89 9.98
C PRO A 11 -4.19 7.38 10.72
N LEU A 12 -4.80 8.22 11.57
CA LEU A 12 -6.02 7.91 12.32
C LEU A 12 -7.28 8.51 11.67
N HIS A 13 -7.12 9.35 10.65
CA HIS A 13 -8.24 9.95 9.94
C HIS A 13 -8.95 8.92 9.06
N THR A 14 -10.20 9.22 8.71
CA THR A 14 -10.98 8.40 7.78
C THR A 14 -10.35 8.46 6.39
N VAL A 15 -10.37 7.33 5.69
CA VAL A 15 -9.98 7.22 4.28
C VAL A 15 -11.08 7.85 3.42
N GLU A 16 -10.71 8.80 2.56
CA GLU A 16 -11.66 9.58 1.74
C GLU A 16 -11.48 9.31 0.24
N VAL A 17 -12.56 9.47 -0.53
CA VAL A 17 -12.54 9.36 -2.01
C VAL A 17 -11.50 10.32 -2.59
N GLY A 18 -10.71 9.82 -3.53
CA GLY A 18 -9.62 10.56 -4.17
C GLY A 18 -8.31 10.59 -3.39
N ASN A 19 -8.26 10.04 -2.16
CA ASN A 19 -6.97 9.79 -1.51
C ASN A 19 -6.15 8.77 -2.32
N VAL A 20 -4.83 8.94 -2.32
CA VAL A 20 -3.88 8.00 -2.91
C VAL A 20 -2.97 7.45 -1.82
N PHE A 21 -2.84 6.12 -1.77
CA PHE A 21 -2.02 5.42 -0.78
C PHE A 21 -1.25 4.27 -1.42
N THR A 22 -0.12 3.94 -0.80
CA THR A 22 0.62 2.69 -1.04
C THR A 22 -0.02 1.55 -0.25
N LEU A 23 -0.19 0.40 -0.89
CA LEU A 23 -0.42 -0.89 -0.25
C LEU A 23 0.88 -1.68 -0.29
N GLU A 24 1.67 -1.58 0.77
CA GLU A 24 3.08 -2.03 0.83
C GLU A 24 3.31 -3.19 1.82
N LEU A 25 2.70 -4.34 1.54
CA LEU A 25 2.82 -5.52 2.40
C LEU A 25 4.13 -6.27 2.11
N GLY A 26 4.81 -6.70 3.17
CA GLY A 26 5.94 -7.61 3.02
C GLY A 26 6.14 -8.55 4.19
N VAL A 27 6.93 -9.58 3.93
CA VAL A 27 7.15 -10.72 4.81
C VAL A 27 8.64 -11.04 4.89
N ASN A 28 9.12 -11.24 6.12
CA ASN A 28 10.45 -11.79 6.36
C ASN A 28 10.42 -13.31 6.17
N THR A 29 11.43 -13.83 5.47
CA THR A 29 11.61 -15.27 5.21
C THR A 29 13.03 -15.67 5.60
N ALA A 30 13.32 -16.98 5.65
CA ALA A 30 14.68 -17.48 5.85
C ALA A 30 15.66 -17.07 4.74
N ALA A 31 15.15 -16.74 3.54
CA ALA A 31 15.94 -16.39 2.37
C ALA A 31 16.05 -14.87 2.15
N GLY A 32 15.48 -14.04 3.04
CA GLY A 32 15.43 -12.58 2.88
C GLY A 32 14.00 -12.03 3.03
N TYR A 33 13.77 -10.83 2.51
CA TYR A 33 12.47 -10.14 2.57
C TYR A 33 11.77 -10.16 1.21
N ILE A 34 10.46 -10.40 1.21
CA ILE A 34 9.61 -10.26 0.01
C ILE A 34 8.60 -9.17 0.31
N GLY A 35 8.58 -8.13 -0.52
CA GLY A 35 7.61 -7.05 -0.45
C GLY A 35 6.89 -6.88 -1.78
N ILE A 36 5.64 -6.44 -1.71
CA ILE A 36 4.88 -5.94 -2.85
C ILE A 36 4.29 -4.59 -2.46
N GLU A 37 4.40 -3.63 -3.36
CA GLU A 37 3.90 -2.27 -3.20
C GLU A 37 3.10 -1.89 -4.43
N GLU A 38 1.88 -1.43 -4.22
CA GLU A 38 1.00 -0.94 -5.27
C GLU A 38 0.36 0.38 -4.84
N ASP A 39 0.29 1.34 -5.76
CA ASP A 39 -0.44 2.58 -5.53
C ASP A 39 -1.92 2.40 -5.87
N VAL A 40 -2.79 2.82 -4.96
CA VAL A 40 -4.25 2.79 -5.16
C VAL A 40 -4.87 4.17 -4.94
N VAL A 41 -5.90 4.46 -5.72
CA VAL A 41 -6.80 5.61 -5.50
C VAL A 41 -8.10 5.13 -4.89
N VAL A 42 -8.57 5.80 -3.84
CA VAL A 42 -9.84 5.49 -3.18
C VAL A 42 -11.00 5.97 -4.04
N THR A 43 -11.98 5.09 -4.26
CA THR A 43 -13.23 5.39 -4.98
C THR A 43 -14.42 5.29 -4.03
N GLU A 44 -15.62 5.67 -4.50
CA GLU A 44 -16.85 5.60 -3.68
C GLU A 44 -17.16 4.17 -3.19
N ASN A 45 -16.68 3.14 -3.89
CA ASN A 45 -17.01 1.74 -3.63
C ASN A 45 -15.79 0.87 -3.28
N GLY A 46 -14.62 1.47 -3.04
CA GLY A 46 -13.39 0.73 -2.77
C GLY A 46 -12.14 1.50 -3.18
N CYS A 47 -11.26 0.85 -3.94
CA CYS A 47 -10.09 1.48 -4.52
C CYS A 47 -9.75 0.87 -5.89
N GLU A 48 -9.04 1.63 -6.71
CA GLU A 48 -8.52 1.21 -8.01
C GLU A 48 -6.99 1.25 -7.99
N PHE A 49 -6.36 0.21 -8.56
CA PHE A 49 -4.92 0.16 -8.73
C PHE A 49 -4.49 1.11 -9.85
N LEU A 50 -3.48 1.95 -9.58
CA LEU A 50 -2.91 2.88 -10.56
C LEU A 50 -1.94 2.19 -11.54
N SER A 51 -1.57 0.95 -11.24
CA SER A 51 -0.65 0.07 -11.96
C SER A 51 -1.31 -1.29 -12.26
N ASN A 52 -0.63 -2.11 -13.07
CA ASN A 52 -0.99 -3.51 -13.22
C ASN A 52 -0.45 -4.30 -12.02
N PHE A 53 -1.35 -4.72 -11.13
CA PHE A 53 -0.98 -5.46 -9.92
C PHE A 53 -0.17 -6.72 -10.24
N GLN A 54 1.06 -6.79 -9.72
CA GLN A 54 1.93 -7.96 -9.89
C GLN A 54 1.40 -9.15 -9.08
N ARG A 55 1.07 -10.27 -9.75
CA ARG A 55 0.55 -11.48 -9.09
C ARG A 55 1.52 -12.64 -9.03
N GLU A 56 2.63 -12.54 -9.74
CA GLU A 56 3.63 -13.59 -9.89
C GLU A 56 5.03 -13.06 -9.62
N LEU A 57 5.95 -13.98 -9.28
CA LEU A 57 7.36 -13.62 -9.13
C LEU A 57 7.98 -13.43 -10.51
N ILE A 58 8.54 -12.26 -10.76
CA ILE A 58 9.28 -11.97 -11.99
C ILE A 58 10.73 -12.44 -11.80
N LEU A 59 11.19 -13.28 -12.72
CA LEU A 59 12.58 -13.72 -12.80
C LEU A 59 13.26 -12.97 -13.96
N VAL A 60 14.42 -12.38 -13.70
CA VAL A 60 15.18 -11.56 -14.67
C VAL A 60 16.50 -12.24 -14.99
#